data_AF-A0A925VYP7-F1
#
_entry.id   AF-A0A925VYP7-F1
#
_cell.length_a   1.000
_cell.length_b   1.000
_cell.length_c   1.000
_cell.angle_alpha   90.00
_cell.angle_beta   90.00
_cell.angle_gamma   90.00
#
_symmetry.space_group_name_H-M   'P 1'
#
loop_
_entity.id
_entity.type
_entity.pdbx_description
1 polymer ?
#
loop_
_entity_poly.entity_id
_entity_poly.type
_entity_poly.pdbx_seq_one_letter_code
_entity_poly.pdbx_strand_id
1 'polypeptide(L)'
;MTANGWLQILFFAVAVLAIAKPLGIYLVRVYDGSIKWLSPVERIIYKVCGIDPQEDQHWTRYGASMLLFSVMTLLLTYVVLRLQHLLPLNPQGLAAVPARQAFETAASFTSNTNWQSYGGESTMSYFSQMTQLAFHNFVSAAVGIAVAVAFVRGIARRSAGRLGNF
;
A
#
# COMPACT_ATOMS: atom_id res chain seq x y z
N MET A 1 10.75 -35.13 -10.27
CA MET A 1 9.53 -34.45 -9.77
C MET A 1 8.47 -35.50 -9.49
N THR A 2 7.78 -35.44 -8.35
CA THR A 2 6.77 -36.43 -7.95
C THR A 2 5.38 -36.10 -8.53
N ALA A 3 4.51 -37.10 -8.67
CA ALA A 3 3.12 -36.89 -9.10
C ALA A 3 2.37 -35.94 -8.15
N ASN A 4 2.64 -36.03 -6.84
CA ASN A 4 2.09 -35.11 -5.84
C ASN A 4 2.50 -33.65 -6.10
N GLY A 5 3.77 -33.40 -6.45
CA GLY A 5 4.23 -32.05 -6.78
C GLY A 5 3.50 -31.45 -7.99
N TRP A 6 3.27 -32.25 -9.04
CA TRP A 6 2.49 -31.82 -10.20
C TRP A 6 1.03 -31.52 -9.86
N LEU A 7 0.41 -32.36 -9.02
CA LEU A 7 -0.96 -32.13 -8.55
C LEU A 7 -1.08 -30.85 -7.72
N GLN A 8 -0.11 -30.57 -6.85
CA GLN A 8 -0.07 -29.34 -6.05
C GLN A 8 0.06 -28.09 -6.94
N ILE A 9 0.95 -28.12 -7.94
CA ILE A 9 1.11 -27.00 -8.89
C ILE A 9 -0.19 -26.78 -9.67
N LEU A 10 -0.79 -27.85 -10.19
CA LEU A 10 -2.03 -27.76 -10.95
C LEU A 10 -3.17 -27.20 -10.08
N PHE A 11 -3.34 -27.73 -8.87
CA PHE A 11 -4.34 -27.27 -7.94
C PHE A 11 -4.15 -25.78 -7.59
N PHE A 12 -2.92 -25.37 -7.26
CA PHE A 12 -2.61 -23.98 -6.97
C PHE A 12 -2.92 -23.06 -8.16
N ALA A 13 -2.50 -23.43 -9.38
CA ALA A 13 -2.76 -22.65 -10.58
C ALA A 13 -4.27 -22.51 -10.86
N VAL A 14 -5.04 -23.59 -10.74
CA VAL A 14 -6.50 -23.56 -10.92
C VAL A 14 -7.15 -22.67 -9.86
N ALA A 15 -6.76 -22.79 -8.59
CA ALA A 15 -7.30 -21.98 -7.50
C ALA A 15 -7.01 -20.48 -7.71
N VAL A 16 -5.78 -20.13 -8.07
CA VAL A 16 -5.38 -18.74 -8.36
C VAL A 16 -6.20 -18.18 -9.51
N LEU A 17 -6.34 -18.90 -10.63
CA LEU A 17 -7.11 -18.42 -11.78
C LEU A 17 -8.61 -18.30 -11.47
N ALA A 18 -9.16 -19.22 -10.68
CA ALA A 18 -10.55 -19.19 -10.25
C ALA A 18 -10.88 -17.95 -9.39
N ILE A 19 -9.94 -17.48 -8.57
CA ILE A 19 -10.10 -16.28 -7.73
C ILE A 19 -9.73 -14.99 -8.48
N ALA A 20 -8.68 -15.04 -9.30
CA ALA A 20 -8.16 -13.86 -9.99
C ALA A 20 -9.18 -13.25 -10.96
N LYS A 21 -9.94 -14.08 -11.69
CA LYS A 21 -10.95 -13.60 -12.64
C LYS A 21 -12.09 -12.79 -11.99
N PRO A 22 -12.82 -13.31 -10.98
CA PRO A 22 -13.88 -12.53 -10.34
C PRO A 22 -13.34 -11.30 -9.62
N LEU A 23 -12.17 -11.39 -8.98
CA LEU A 23 -11.52 -10.25 -8.34
C LEU A 23 -11.13 -9.17 -9.35
N GLY A 24 -10.58 -9.55 -10.51
CA GLY A 24 -10.23 -8.62 -11.58
C GLY A 24 -11.44 -7.88 -12.14
N ILE A 25 -12.56 -8.59 -12.37
CA ILE A 25 -13.82 -7.94 -12.80
C ILE A 25 -14.32 -6.96 -11.74
N TYR A 26 -14.24 -7.33 -10.46
CA TYR A 26 -14.60 -6.43 -9.36
C TYR A 26 -13.72 -5.17 -9.35
N LEU A 27 -12.39 -5.30 -9.46
CA LEU A 27 -11.47 -4.17 -9.49
C LEU A 27 -11.76 -3.21 -10.65
N VAL A 28 -11.98 -3.72 -11.86
CA VAL A 28 -12.37 -2.88 -13.01
C VAL A 28 -13.64 -2.09 -12.70
N ARG A 29 -14.66 -2.75 -12.15
CA ARG A 29 -15.92 -2.10 -11.78
C ARG A 29 -15.77 -1.03 -10.70
N VAL A 30 -14.84 -1.20 -9.75
CA VAL A 30 -14.49 -0.18 -8.75
C VAL A 30 -13.82 1.01 -9.44
N TYR A 31 -12.80 0.78 -10.28
CA TYR A 31 -12.03 1.86 -10.91
C TYR A 31 -12.79 2.62 -12.01
N ASP A 32 -13.82 2.02 -12.61
CA ASP A 32 -14.74 2.67 -13.54
C ASP A 32 -15.90 3.39 -12.81
N GLY A 33 -16.00 3.27 -11.48
CA GLY A 33 -17.05 3.93 -10.68
C GLY A 33 -18.44 3.32 -10.82
N SER A 34 -18.54 2.09 -11.35
CA SER A 34 -19.82 1.37 -11.50
C SER A 34 -20.35 0.81 -10.18
N ILE A 35 -19.47 0.63 -9.19
CA ILE A 35 -19.80 0.20 -7.83
C ILE A 35 -19.93 1.44 -6.95
N LYS A 36 -21.14 1.70 -6.43
CA LYS A 36 -21.46 2.93 -5.67
C LYS A 36 -22.05 2.69 -4.28
N TRP A 37 -22.11 1.45 -3.82
CA TRP A 37 -22.70 1.14 -2.51
C TRP A 37 -21.88 1.74 -1.35
N LEU A 38 -20.59 2.02 -1.55
CA LEU A 38 -19.71 2.71 -0.59
C LEU A 38 -19.68 4.23 -0.75
N SER A 39 -20.34 4.79 -1.77
CA SER A 39 -20.26 6.22 -2.06
C SER A 39 -20.66 7.16 -0.92
N PRO A 40 -21.63 6.84 -0.02
CA PRO A 40 -21.91 7.67 1.14
C PRO A 40 -20.70 7.80 2.08
N VAL A 41 -19.97 6.69 2.30
CA VAL A 41 -18.79 6.65 3.16
C VAL A 41 -17.62 7.36 2.49
N GLU A 42 -17.39 7.09 1.19
CA GLU A 42 -16.38 7.77 0.39
C GLU A 42 -16.55 9.29 0.41
N ARG A 43 -17.79 9.78 0.25
CA ARG A 43 -18.07 11.21 0.26
C ARG A 43 -17.73 11.89 1.59
N ILE A 44 -17.91 11.19 2.71
CA ILE A 44 -17.51 11.70 4.03
C ILE A 44 -15.98 11.77 4.10
N ILE A 45 -15.28 10.71 3.71
CA ILE A 45 -13.81 10.66 3.71
C ILE A 45 -13.25 11.76 2.81
N TYR A 46 -13.75 11.88 1.58
CA TYR A 46 -13.33 12.93 0.64
C TYR A 46 -13.55 14.32 1.20
N LYS A 47 -14.70 14.58 1.84
CA LYS A 47 -14.97 15.89 2.46
C LYS A 47 -14.03 16.20 3.62
N VAL A 48 -13.77 15.23 4.49
CA VAL A 48 -12.87 15.40 5.65
C VAL A 48 -11.42 15.59 5.21
N CYS A 49 -10.99 14.87 4.18
CA CYS A 49 -9.63 14.94 3.63
C CYS A 49 -9.46 16.05 2.58
N GLY A 50 -10.52 16.77 2.20
CA GLY A 50 -10.48 17.81 1.16
C GLY A 50 -10.20 17.29 -0.25
N ILE A 51 -10.55 16.02 -0.53
CA ILE A 51 -10.33 15.36 -1.82
C ILE A 51 -11.50 15.72 -2.76
N ASP A 52 -11.19 16.23 -3.95
CA ASP A 52 -12.17 16.34 -5.04
C ASP A 52 -12.13 15.07 -5.90
N PRO A 53 -13.14 14.18 -5.82
CA PRO A 53 -13.16 12.95 -6.60
C PRO A 53 -13.34 13.18 -8.10
N GLN A 54 -13.73 14.38 -8.54
CA GLN A 54 -13.86 14.73 -9.96
C GLN A 54 -12.56 15.28 -10.55
N GLU A 55 -11.52 15.50 -9.73
CA GLU A 55 -10.24 15.97 -10.21
C GLU A 55 -9.57 14.90 -11.10
N ASP A 56 -9.22 15.29 -12.33
CA ASP A 56 -8.51 14.44 -13.28
C ASP A 56 -7.10 15.00 -13.46
N GLN A 57 -6.12 14.38 -12.79
CA GLN A 57 -4.75 14.88 -12.68
C GLN A 57 -3.94 14.53 -13.92
N HIS A 58 -3.11 15.49 -14.37
CA HIS A 58 -2.04 15.21 -15.33
C HIS A 58 -0.98 14.30 -14.70
N TRP A 59 -0.26 13.52 -15.51
CA TRP A 59 0.69 12.51 -15.02
C TRP A 59 1.74 13.07 -14.05
N THR A 60 2.19 14.31 -14.28
CA THR A 60 3.15 15.01 -13.43
C THR A 60 2.61 15.24 -12.02
N ARG A 61 1.34 15.66 -11.91
CA ARG A 61 0.69 15.87 -10.61
C ARG A 61 0.39 14.55 -9.93
N TYR A 62 -0.08 13.55 -10.67
CA TYR A 62 -0.31 12.20 -10.15
C TYR A 62 0.98 11.60 -9.56
N GLY A 63 2.08 11.66 -10.32
CA GLY A 63 3.39 11.20 -9.86
C GLY A 63 3.94 12.01 -8.68
N ALA A 64 3.75 13.33 -8.67
CA ALA A 64 4.15 14.17 -7.54
C ALA A 64 3.36 13.83 -6.26
N SER A 65 2.04 13.66 -6.34
CA SER A 65 1.18 13.23 -5.22
C SER A 65 1.63 11.88 -4.68
N MET A 66 1.91 10.93 -5.58
CA MET A 66 2.44 9.61 -5.22
C MET A 66 3.77 9.69 -4.50
N LEU A 67 4.76 10.40 -5.06
CA LEU A 67 6.07 10.56 -4.43
C LEU A 67 5.97 11.26 -3.08
N LEU A 68 5.15 12.31 -2.98
CA LEU A 68 4.96 13.03 -1.73
C LEU A 68 4.34 12.14 -0.66
N PHE A 69 3.31 11.36 -1.00
CA PHE A 69 2.70 10.39 -0.09
C PHE A 69 3.71 9.35 0.40
N SER A 70 4.51 8.77 -0.51
CA SER A 70 5.53 7.79 -0.15
C SER A 70 6.62 8.39 0.73
N VAL A 71 7.12 9.60 0.43
CA VAL A 71 8.14 10.25 1.26
C VAL A 71 7.58 10.61 2.64
N MET A 72 6.36 11.15 2.72
CA MET A 72 5.76 11.51 4.01
C MET A 72 5.51 10.29 4.90
N THR A 73 5.00 9.19 4.34
CA THR A 73 4.77 7.95 5.09
C THR A 73 6.08 7.27 5.50
N LEU A 74 7.12 7.32 4.66
CA LEU A 74 8.46 6.87 5.01
C LEU A 74 9.02 7.67 6.18
N LEU A 75 8.96 9.00 6.12
CA LEU A 75 9.45 9.87 7.19
C LEU A 75 8.68 9.66 8.49
N LEU A 76 7.35 9.50 8.41
CA LEU A 76 6.52 9.17 9.57
C LEU A 76 6.98 7.86 10.22
N THR A 77 7.16 6.81 9.43
CA THR A 77 7.65 5.52 9.93
C THR A 77 9.03 5.65 10.53
N TYR A 78 9.96 6.35 9.86
CA TYR A 78 11.29 6.60 10.39
C TYR A 78 11.25 7.26 11.77
N VAL A 79 10.47 8.35 11.91
CA VAL A 79 10.33 9.08 13.18
C VAL A 79 9.72 8.19 14.26
N VAL A 80 8.67 7.42 13.94
CA VAL A 80 8.05 6.50 14.90
C VAL A 80 9.04 5.43 15.37
N LEU A 81 9.84 4.85 14.48
CA LEU A 81 10.86 3.86 14.86
C LEU A 81 11.97 4.47 15.72
N ARG A 82 12.39 5.70 15.44
CA ARG A 82 13.37 6.43 16.25
C ARG A 82 12.84 6.81 17.62
N LEU A 83 11.54 7.05 17.74
CA LEU A 83 10.89 7.46 18.98
C LEU A 83 10.14 6.32 19.68
N GLN A 84 10.24 5.07 19.22
CA GLN A 84 9.38 3.98 19.72
C GLN A 84 9.45 3.75 21.24
N HIS A 85 10.59 4.07 21.87
CA HIS A 85 10.80 3.98 23.31
C HIS A 85 9.93 4.96 24.12
N LEU A 86 9.43 6.04 23.49
CA LEU A 86 8.54 7.03 24.09
C LEU A 86 7.06 6.77 23.77
N LEU A 87 6.77 5.83 22.87
CA LEU A 87 5.43 5.56 22.37
C LEU A 87 4.74 4.49 23.22
N PRO A 88 3.39 4.49 23.26
CA PRO A 88 2.63 3.49 24.01
C PRO A 88 2.81 2.10 23.39
N LEU A 89 2.25 1.07 24.03
CA LEU A 89 2.29 -0.32 23.54
C LEU A 89 3.72 -0.85 23.33
N ASN A 90 4.60 -0.55 24.28
CA ASN A 90 5.95 -1.08 24.38
C ASN A 90 6.15 -1.80 25.73
N PRO A 91 5.44 -2.92 26.00
CA PRO A 91 5.50 -3.58 27.31
C PRO A 91 6.89 -4.18 27.60
N GLN A 92 7.69 -4.47 26.57
CA GLN A 92 9.06 -4.96 26.71
C GLN A 92 10.09 -3.85 26.96
N GLY A 93 9.70 -2.56 26.93
CA GLY A 93 10.62 -1.44 27.15
C GLY A 93 11.72 -1.34 26.09
N LEU A 94 11.41 -1.71 24.83
CA LEU A 94 12.36 -1.69 23.73
C LEU A 94 12.88 -0.27 23.47
N ALA A 95 14.19 -0.14 23.25
CA ALA A 95 14.85 1.12 22.98
C ALA A 95 14.52 1.68 21.58
N ALA A 96 14.95 2.91 21.31
CA ALA A 96 14.88 3.48 19.95
C ALA A 96 15.57 2.58 18.93
N VAL A 97 14.93 2.33 17.77
CA VAL A 97 15.57 1.59 16.67
C VAL A 97 16.77 2.40 16.17
N PRO A 98 18.00 1.84 16.04
CA PRO A 98 19.17 2.54 15.52
C PRO A 98 18.91 3.22 14.18
N ALA A 99 19.55 4.38 13.93
CA ALA A 99 19.17 5.27 12.83
C ALA A 99 19.21 4.60 11.45
N ARG A 100 20.28 3.82 11.20
CA ARG A 100 20.42 3.03 9.97
C ARG A 100 19.28 2.02 9.82
N GLN A 101 19.03 1.22 10.86
CA GLN A 101 17.98 0.19 10.82
C GLN A 101 16.59 0.81 10.67
N ALA A 102 16.31 1.93 11.34
CA ALA A 102 15.03 2.64 11.21
C ALA A 102 14.80 3.13 9.77
N PHE A 103 15.84 3.65 9.12
CA PHE A 103 15.75 4.07 7.71
C PHE A 103 15.57 2.89 6.77
N GLU A 104 16.39 1.83 6.92
CA GLU A 104 16.28 0.61 6.12
C GLU A 104 14.88 -0.01 6.23
N THR A 105 14.34 -0.13 7.45
CA THR A 105 12.99 -0.63 7.67
C THR A 105 11.92 0.30 7.07
N ALA A 106 12.00 1.61 7.30
CA ALA A 106 11.03 2.56 6.75
C ALA A 106 11.01 2.54 5.21
N ALA A 107 12.18 2.55 4.57
CA ALA A 107 12.32 2.47 3.13
C ALA A 107 11.78 1.14 2.59
N SER A 108 12.16 0.03 3.21
CA SER A 108 11.75 -1.33 2.85
C SER A 108 10.23 -1.53 2.86
N PHE A 109 9.53 -1.02 3.86
CA PHE A 109 8.09 -1.12 3.96
C PHE A 109 7.37 -0.14 3.02
N THR A 110 7.90 1.08 2.87
CA THR A 110 7.38 2.05 1.89
C THR A 110 7.49 1.52 0.46
N SER A 111 8.57 0.80 0.13
CA SER A 111 8.80 0.18 -1.17
C SER A 111 8.11 -1.18 -1.35
N ASN A 112 7.21 -1.58 -0.43
CA ASN A 112 6.51 -2.86 -0.44
C ASN A 112 7.46 -4.08 -0.52
N THR A 113 8.69 -3.93 -0.05
CA THR A 113 9.73 -4.96 -0.10
C THR A 113 9.70 -5.82 1.15
N ASN A 114 9.46 -5.19 2.30
CA ASN A 114 9.37 -5.84 3.61
C ASN A 114 10.64 -6.66 3.96
N TRP A 115 11.80 -6.22 3.47
CA TRP A 115 13.11 -6.64 3.97
C TRP A 115 13.24 -6.39 5.47
N GLN A 116 13.73 -7.40 6.20
CA GLN A 116 13.88 -7.39 7.66
C GLN A 116 15.26 -7.94 8.04
N SER A 117 16.17 -7.05 8.43
CA SER A 117 17.51 -7.37 8.95
C SER A 117 17.59 -7.35 10.49
N TYR A 118 16.44 -7.47 11.15
CA TYR A 118 16.30 -7.35 12.61
C TYR A 118 15.40 -8.47 13.16
N GLY A 119 15.57 -8.80 14.44
CA GLY A 119 14.65 -9.70 15.14
C GLY A 119 13.37 -8.95 15.52
N GLY A 120 12.23 -9.36 14.98
CA GLY A 120 10.95 -8.66 15.18
C GLY A 120 10.58 -8.53 16.66
N GLU A 121 10.70 -9.62 17.41
CA GLU A 121 10.30 -9.68 18.84
C GLU A 121 11.26 -8.92 19.75
N SER A 122 12.51 -8.72 19.34
CA SER A 122 13.55 -8.06 20.13
C SER A 122 13.83 -6.62 19.72
N THR A 123 13.30 -6.16 18.58
CA THR A 123 13.61 -4.83 18.02
C THR A 123 12.39 -3.92 17.91
N MET A 124 11.20 -4.44 17.59
CA MET A 124 10.03 -3.62 17.24
C MET A 124 8.93 -3.68 18.31
N SER A 125 8.55 -2.52 18.86
CA SER A 125 7.39 -2.40 19.74
C SER A 125 6.08 -2.75 19.02
N TYR A 126 5.03 -3.08 19.78
CA TYR A 126 3.72 -3.37 19.19
C TYR A 126 3.13 -2.15 18.48
N PHE A 127 3.38 -0.95 18.99
CA PHE A 127 2.98 0.29 18.32
C PHE A 127 3.63 0.44 16.95
N SER A 128 4.94 0.23 16.85
CA SER A 128 5.68 0.27 15.58
C SER A 128 5.13 -0.75 14.58
N GLN A 129 4.94 -1.99 15.03
CA GLN A 129 4.42 -3.06 14.16
C GLN A 129 3.00 -2.76 13.66
N MET A 130 2.11 -2.32 14.54
CA MET A 130 0.71 -2.07 14.21
C MET A 130 0.52 -0.81 13.36
N THR A 131 1.12 0.32 13.77
CA THR A 131 0.80 1.62 13.17
C THR A 131 1.65 1.95 11.96
N GLN A 132 2.83 1.32 11.81
CA GLN A 132 3.74 1.61 10.71
C GLN A 132 3.91 0.41 9.79
N LEU A 133 4.35 -0.73 10.32
CA LEU A 133 4.68 -1.88 9.47
C LEU A 133 3.41 -2.48 8.84
N ALA A 134 2.39 -2.74 9.65
CA ALA A 134 1.11 -3.23 9.15
C ALA A 134 0.39 -2.18 8.30
N PHE A 135 0.49 -0.89 8.64
CA PHE A 135 -0.02 0.20 7.80
C PHE A 135 0.58 0.17 6.39
N HIS A 136 1.90 0.03 6.26
CA HIS A 136 2.58 -0.06 4.96
C HIS A 136 2.21 -1.31 4.16
N ASN A 137 1.85 -2.42 4.80
CA ASN A 137 1.33 -3.61 4.10
C ASN A 137 0.03 -3.32 3.33
N PHE A 138 -0.73 -2.28 3.72
CA PHE A 138 -1.89 -1.82 2.98
C PHE A 138 -1.55 -0.68 2.03
N VAL A 139 -0.90 0.37 2.53
CA VAL A 139 -0.75 1.59 1.72
C VAL A 139 0.28 1.45 0.61
N SER A 140 1.39 0.72 0.82
CA SER A 140 2.38 0.52 -0.24
C SER A 140 1.81 -0.35 -1.38
N ALA A 141 1.01 -1.35 -1.03
CA ALA A 141 0.25 -2.14 -1.99
C ALA A 141 -0.79 -1.29 -2.75
N ALA A 142 -1.54 -0.43 -2.04
CA ALA A 142 -2.51 0.48 -2.65
C ALA A 142 -1.84 1.43 -3.65
N VAL A 143 -0.67 2.00 -3.30
CA VAL A 143 0.15 2.82 -4.21
C VAL A 143 0.51 2.03 -5.47
N GLY A 144 1.00 0.80 -5.32
CA GLY A 144 1.34 -0.06 -6.47
C GLY A 144 0.15 -0.32 -7.40
N ILE A 145 -1.03 -0.60 -6.83
CA ILE A 145 -2.25 -0.81 -7.62
C ILE A 145 -2.69 0.50 -8.30
N ALA A 146 -2.62 1.64 -7.60
CA ALA A 146 -2.96 2.95 -8.14
C ALA A 146 -2.11 3.29 -9.39
N VAL A 147 -0.80 3.05 -9.32
CA VAL A 147 0.12 3.21 -10.45
C VAL A 147 -0.22 2.25 -11.60
N ALA A 148 -0.53 0.98 -11.31
CA ALA A 148 -0.94 0.02 -12.34
C ALA A 148 -2.23 0.47 -13.06
N VAL A 149 -3.21 1.00 -12.33
CA VAL A 149 -4.44 1.55 -12.91
C VAL A 149 -4.16 2.79 -13.75
N ALA A 150 -3.31 3.71 -13.26
CA ALA A 150 -2.90 4.89 -14.01
C ALA A 150 -2.22 4.50 -15.34
N PHE A 151 -1.36 3.47 -15.32
CA PHE A 151 -0.73 2.93 -16.51
C PHE A 151 -1.74 2.33 -17.50
N VAL A 152 -2.66 1.48 -17.03
CA VAL A 152 -3.73 0.92 -17.88
C VAL A 152 -4.60 2.02 -18.49
N ARG A 153 -4.95 3.06 -17.72
CA ARG A 153 -5.70 4.23 -18.22
C ARG A 153 -4.91 5.01 -19.27
N GLY A 154 -3.60 5.16 -19.08
CA GLY A 154 -2.71 5.82 -20.05
C GLY A 154 -2.65 5.09 -21.40
N ILE A 155 -2.76 3.77 -21.42
CA ILE A 155 -2.84 2.97 -22.66
C ILE A 155 -4.24 3.03 -23.27
N ALA A 156 -5.28 2.88 -22.45
CA ALA A 156 -6.66 2.74 -22.92
C ALA A 156 -7.29 4.06 -23.42
N ARG A 157 -6.94 5.20 -22.82
CA ARG A 157 -7.52 6.51 -23.17
C ARG A 157 -6.80 7.10 -24.38
N ARG A 158 -7.50 7.27 -25.51
CA ARG A 158 -6.96 7.99 -26.68
C ARG A 158 -6.96 9.50 -26.39
N SER A 159 -5.79 10.14 -26.47
CA SER A 159 -5.60 11.59 -26.41
C SER A 159 -5.97 12.28 -25.08
N ALA A 160 -6.02 11.55 -23.97
CA ALA A 160 -6.25 12.13 -22.64
C ALA A 160 -4.91 12.33 -21.91
N GLY A 161 -4.53 13.59 -21.65
CA GLY A 161 -3.34 13.91 -20.83
C GLY A 161 -3.50 13.65 -19.33
N ARG A 162 -4.53 12.91 -18.90
CA ARG A 162 -4.94 12.81 -17.50
C ARG A 162 -5.28 11.38 -17.08
N LEU A 163 -4.90 11.02 -15.84
CA LEU A 163 -4.82 9.63 -15.35
C LEU A 163 -5.80 9.32 -14.21
N GLY A 164 -6.66 10.26 -13.84
CA GLY A 164 -7.53 10.22 -12.65
C GLY A 164 -6.92 10.95 -11.46
N ASN A 165 -7.35 10.58 -10.25
CA ASN A 165 -6.88 11.14 -8.99
C ASN A 165 -6.07 10.10 -8.22
N PHE A 166 -4.89 10.49 -7.69
CA PHE A 166 -4.07 9.65 -6.80
C PHE A 166 -4.53 9.86 -5.36
#